data_AF-A0A1E8ZZU7-F1
#
_entry.id   AF-A0A1E8ZZU7-F1
#
_cell.length_a   1.000
_cell.length_b   1.000
_cell.length_c   1.000
_cell.angle_alpha   90.00
_cell.angle_beta   90.00
_cell.angle_gamma   90.00
#
_symmetry.space_group_name_H-M   'P 1'
#
loop_
_entity.id
_entity.type
_entity.pdbx_description
1 polymer ?
#
loop_
_entity_poly.entity_id
_entity_poly.type
_entity_poly.pdbx_seq_one_letter_code
_entity_poly.pdbx_strand_id
1 'polypeptide(L)'
;MKNNLDELTYYARLLTKLRNKKYEFYVVSRIIHLLNDTEIQFTTQQVVRKNDGRRYLIDLYFPQFQLAVEVDESYHLSNEEADRVREREIVAYTDVEFFRIKCDDNSNIESVHQRINKLIDKIRHLKKNRNFKAYSYQDEFSVDKWLKVGKLRISDGAKFRTHADVLRLFGKNFTLHQAASSPLNEKVQVWFPKLYKNNDWINFISPDGKIIEQTRVGNDMEIKEIKDSIVFAHQEDVLGNIYYSFKGVFRCTRHTENEIYYERIATEINFSDYENKKIK
;
A
#
# COMPACT_ATOMS: atom_id res chain seq x y z
N MET A 1 -18.07 11.87 -1.80
CA MET A 1 -18.63 11.27 -0.57
C MET A 1 -17.48 10.62 0.19
N LYS A 2 -17.34 10.89 1.49
CA LYS A 2 -16.33 10.22 2.32
C LYS A 2 -16.75 8.74 2.44
N ASN A 3 -16.09 7.86 1.71
CA ASN A 3 -16.21 6.41 1.87
C ASN A 3 -15.44 5.98 3.14
N ASN A 4 -15.85 6.51 4.30
CA ASN A 4 -15.36 6.01 5.57
C ASN A 4 -16.26 4.84 5.96
N LEU A 5 -15.88 3.64 5.52
CA LEU A 5 -16.44 2.41 6.07
C LEU A 5 -16.08 2.36 7.55
N ASP A 6 -17.04 1.99 8.41
CA ASP A 6 -16.71 1.57 9.76
C ASP A 6 -15.92 0.25 9.73
N GLU A 7 -15.25 -0.06 10.83
CA GLU A 7 -14.36 -1.22 10.94
C GLU A 7 -15.06 -2.55 10.68
N LEU A 8 -16.29 -2.72 11.21
CA LEU A 8 -17.07 -3.94 11.01
C LEU A 8 -17.43 -4.11 9.53
N THR A 9 -17.95 -3.06 8.89
CA THR A 9 -18.26 -3.08 7.46
C THR A 9 -17.02 -3.34 6.61
N TYR A 10 -15.87 -2.77 6.97
CA TYR A 10 -14.61 -2.99 6.27
C TYR A 10 -14.21 -4.47 6.28
N TYR A 11 -14.14 -5.10 7.46
CA TYR A 11 -13.77 -6.51 7.58
C TYR A 11 -14.81 -7.46 6.97
N ALA A 12 -16.10 -7.16 7.12
CA ALA A 12 -17.16 -7.94 6.48
C ALA A 12 -17.03 -7.93 4.96
N ARG A 13 -16.70 -6.78 4.35
CA ARG A 13 -16.47 -6.66 2.91
C ARG A 13 -15.21 -7.39 2.46
N LEU A 14 -14.12 -7.37 3.25
CA LEU A 14 -12.91 -8.13 2.96
C LEU A 14 -13.16 -9.63 2.83
N LEU A 15 -13.91 -10.21 3.78
CA LEU A 15 -14.26 -11.63 3.76
C LEU A 15 -15.27 -11.95 2.64
N THR A 16 -16.26 -11.08 2.41
CA THR A 16 -17.28 -11.27 1.36
C THR A 16 -16.67 -11.32 -0.04
N LYS A 17 -15.51 -10.67 -0.27
CA LYS A 17 -14.80 -10.76 -1.55
C LYS A 17 -14.34 -12.17 -1.91
N LEU A 18 -14.19 -13.05 -0.92
CA LEU A 18 -13.74 -14.42 -1.12
C LEU A 18 -14.90 -15.38 -1.40
N ARG A 19 -16.18 -14.96 -1.28
CA ARG A 19 -17.33 -15.88 -1.24
C ARG A 19 -17.44 -16.89 -2.40
N ASN A 20 -16.91 -16.54 -3.57
CA ASN A 20 -16.98 -17.38 -4.78
C ASN A 20 -15.81 -18.36 -4.87
N LYS A 21 -14.87 -18.32 -3.93
CA LYS A 21 -13.67 -19.16 -3.90
C LYS A 21 -13.80 -20.15 -2.75
N LYS A 22 -13.98 -21.43 -3.09
CA LYS A 22 -14.48 -22.47 -2.18
C LYS A 22 -13.60 -22.66 -0.95
N TYR A 23 -12.35 -23.11 -1.11
CA TYR A 23 -11.49 -23.40 0.05
C TYR A 23 -10.85 -22.11 0.59
N GLU A 24 -10.53 -21.14 -0.28
CA GLU A 24 -10.03 -19.82 0.14
C GLU A 24 -10.97 -19.14 1.15
N PHE A 25 -12.28 -19.06 0.87
CA PHE A 25 -13.23 -18.45 1.79
C PHE A 25 -13.27 -19.17 3.14
N TYR A 26 -13.34 -20.50 3.13
CA TYR A 26 -13.38 -21.30 4.36
C TYR A 26 -12.12 -21.13 5.20
N VAL A 27 -10.95 -21.28 4.59
CA VAL A 27 -9.67 -21.23 5.27
C VAL A 27 -9.42 -19.84 5.84
N VAL A 28 -9.58 -18.79 5.03
CA VAL A 28 -9.36 -17.41 5.47
C VAL A 28 -10.33 -17.02 6.58
N SER A 29 -11.63 -17.25 6.41
CA SER A 29 -12.61 -16.91 7.45
C SER A 29 -12.34 -17.64 8.77
N ARG A 30 -11.95 -18.92 8.73
CA ARG A 30 -11.60 -19.69 9.93
C ARG A 30 -10.35 -19.15 10.63
N ILE A 31 -9.31 -18.77 9.88
CA ILE A 31 -8.10 -18.15 10.45
C ILE A 31 -8.47 -16.87 11.20
N ILE A 32 -9.21 -15.95 10.56
CA ILE A 32 -9.56 -14.66 11.15
C ILE A 32 -10.40 -14.84 12.42
N HIS A 33 -11.43 -15.69 12.39
CA HIS A 33 -12.30 -15.91 13.54
C HIS A 33 -11.62 -16.64 14.71
N LEU A 34 -10.67 -17.56 14.44
CA LEU A 34 -9.93 -18.25 15.51
C LEU A 34 -8.80 -17.38 16.08
N LEU A 35 -8.21 -16.53 15.26
CA LEU A 35 -7.24 -15.55 15.73
C LEU A 35 -7.91 -14.56 16.68
N ASN A 36 -9.09 -14.04 16.29
CA ASN A 36 -9.97 -13.17 17.09
C ASN A 36 -9.22 -12.00 17.77
N ASP A 37 -8.45 -11.26 16.96
CA ASP A 37 -7.53 -10.25 17.46
C ASP A 37 -7.54 -9.03 16.53
N THR A 38 -8.19 -7.95 16.96
CA THR A 38 -8.35 -6.73 16.16
C THR A 38 -7.09 -5.87 16.10
N GLU A 39 -6.10 -6.16 16.93
CA GLU A 39 -4.79 -5.49 16.86
C GLU A 39 -3.93 -6.04 15.73
N ILE A 40 -4.36 -7.13 15.09
CA ILE A 40 -3.70 -7.74 13.93
C ILE A 40 -4.44 -7.34 12.66
N GLN A 41 -3.80 -6.51 11.85
CA GLN A 41 -4.27 -6.15 10.53
C GLN A 41 -4.17 -7.34 9.58
N PHE A 42 -5.19 -7.51 8.75
CA PHE A 42 -5.15 -8.41 7.61
C PHE A 42 -5.76 -7.77 6.37
N THR A 43 -5.36 -8.27 5.20
CA THR A 43 -5.98 -7.95 3.92
C THR A 43 -6.10 -9.22 3.08
N THR A 44 -7.08 -9.27 2.19
CA THR A 44 -7.28 -10.40 1.28
C THR A 44 -6.85 -9.99 -0.13
N GLN A 45 -6.47 -10.96 -0.96
CA GLN A 45 -6.12 -10.72 -2.38
C GLN A 45 -5.07 -9.60 -2.56
N GLN A 46 -4.03 -9.61 -1.71
CA GLN A 46 -2.94 -8.64 -1.75
C GLN A 46 -2.08 -8.86 -2.99
N VAL A 47 -1.79 -7.79 -3.72
CA VAL A 47 -0.91 -7.87 -4.89
C VAL A 47 0.54 -7.82 -4.42
N VAL A 48 1.33 -8.77 -4.90
CA VAL A 48 2.79 -8.75 -4.74
C VAL A 48 3.47 -8.78 -6.09
N ARG A 49 4.66 -8.20 -6.15
CA ARG A 49 5.49 -8.15 -7.37
C ARG A 49 6.80 -8.88 -7.14
N LYS A 50 7.10 -9.81 -8.04
CA LYS A 50 8.37 -10.53 -8.11
C LYS A 50 9.45 -9.68 -8.77
N ASN A 51 10.71 -10.06 -8.59
CA ASN A 51 11.86 -9.35 -9.17
C ASN A 51 11.83 -9.30 -10.71
N ASP A 52 11.22 -10.30 -11.35
CA ASP A 52 11.01 -10.36 -12.80
C ASP A 52 9.85 -9.47 -13.29
N GLY A 53 9.21 -8.70 -12.41
CA GLY A 53 8.10 -7.81 -12.72
C GLY A 53 6.73 -8.49 -12.73
N ARG A 54 6.65 -9.82 -12.63
CA ARG A 54 5.36 -10.53 -12.58
C ARG A 54 4.62 -10.22 -11.28
N ARG A 55 3.31 -10.08 -11.40
CA ARG A 55 2.41 -9.84 -10.28
C ARG A 55 1.71 -11.14 -9.88
N TYR A 56 1.47 -11.27 -8.59
CA TYR A 56 0.78 -12.40 -7.99
C TYR A 56 -0.21 -11.89 -6.95
N LEU A 57 -1.30 -12.64 -6.72
CA LEU A 57 -2.30 -12.34 -5.71
C LEU A 57 -2.16 -13.33 -4.57
N ILE A 58 -1.99 -12.79 -3.36
CA ILE A 58 -1.92 -13.55 -2.12
C ILE A 58 -3.30 -13.57 -1.48
N ASP A 59 -3.79 -14.74 -1.10
CA ASP A 59 -5.14 -14.92 -0.58
C ASP A 59 -5.38 -14.16 0.71
N LEU A 60 -4.43 -14.24 1.65
CA LEU A 60 -4.45 -13.54 2.94
C LEU A 60 -3.05 -13.04 3.30
N TYR A 61 -2.95 -11.78 3.73
CA TYR A 61 -1.69 -11.14 4.10
C TYR A 61 -1.81 -10.39 5.43
N PHE A 62 -0.79 -10.55 6.28
CA PHE A 62 -0.66 -9.88 7.58
C PHE A 62 0.52 -8.89 7.54
N PRO A 63 0.27 -7.59 7.31
CA PRO A 63 1.33 -6.61 7.08
C PRO A 63 2.33 -6.48 8.23
N GLN A 64 1.86 -6.50 9.49
CA GLN A 64 2.72 -6.36 10.69
C GLN A 64 3.76 -7.47 10.82
N PHE A 65 3.54 -8.61 10.18
CA PHE A 65 4.41 -9.78 10.23
C PHE A 65 5.09 -10.06 8.89
N GLN A 66 4.76 -9.29 7.85
CA GLN A 66 5.12 -9.59 6.45
C GLN A 66 4.83 -11.06 6.08
N LEU A 67 3.70 -11.60 6.58
CA LEU A 67 3.33 -13.00 6.45
C LEU A 67 2.17 -13.15 5.47
N ALA A 68 2.41 -13.89 4.40
CA ALA A 68 1.44 -14.30 3.40
C ALA A 68 0.94 -15.72 3.66
N VAL A 69 -0.34 -15.94 3.37
CA VAL A 69 -0.98 -17.25 3.41
C VAL A 69 -1.54 -17.55 2.02
N GLU A 70 -1.12 -18.67 1.46
CA GLU A 70 -1.63 -19.20 0.19
C GLU A 70 -2.45 -20.46 0.46
N VAL A 71 -3.64 -20.53 -0.15
CA VAL A 71 -4.50 -21.70 -0.14
C VAL A 71 -4.27 -22.46 -1.43
N ASP A 72 -3.48 -23.52 -1.37
CA ASP A 72 -3.14 -24.33 -2.54
C ASP A 72 -4.35 -25.22 -2.89
N GLU A 73 -5.17 -24.79 -3.86
CA GLU A 73 -6.24 -25.60 -4.46
C GLU A 73 -5.74 -26.29 -5.74
N SER A 74 -6.23 -27.50 -6.07
CA SER A 74 -5.81 -28.28 -7.26
C SER A 74 -6.10 -27.61 -8.62
N TYR A 75 -6.63 -26.38 -8.65
CA TYR A 75 -7.01 -25.65 -9.86
C TYR A 75 -6.78 -24.13 -9.70
N HIS A 76 -5.88 -23.56 -10.50
CA HIS A 76 -5.73 -22.12 -10.73
C HIS A 76 -5.35 -21.90 -12.21
N LEU A 77 -5.81 -20.93 -12.99
CA LEU A 77 -6.70 -19.76 -12.82
C LEU A 77 -7.10 -19.29 -14.25
N SER A 78 -8.23 -18.60 -14.40
CA SER A 78 -8.56 -17.86 -15.63
C SER A 78 -7.80 -16.52 -15.69
N ASN A 79 -7.47 -16.08 -16.91
CA ASN A 79 -6.55 -14.97 -17.20
C ASN A 79 -7.09 -13.54 -16.94
N GLU A 80 -8.23 -13.35 -16.29
CA GLU A 80 -8.92 -12.04 -16.23
C GLU A 80 -8.49 -11.09 -15.08
N GLU A 81 -7.70 -11.55 -14.11
CA GLU A 81 -7.37 -10.75 -12.92
C GLU A 81 -6.20 -9.74 -13.11
N ALA A 82 -5.41 -9.89 -14.18
CA ALA A 82 -4.17 -9.12 -14.37
C ALA A 82 -4.39 -7.60 -14.58
N ASP A 83 -5.52 -7.19 -15.15
CA ASP A 83 -5.81 -5.78 -15.42
C ASP A 83 -6.38 -5.03 -14.21
N ARG A 84 -7.10 -5.72 -13.31
CA ARG A 84 -7.76 -5.10 -12.14
C ARG A 84 -6.82 -4.81 -10.97
N VAL A 85 -5.56 -5.20 -11.07
CA VAL A 85 -4.57 -5.10 -9.98
C VAL A 85 -3.55 -3.97 -10.20
N ARG A 86 -3.73 -3.15 -11.24
CA ARG A 86 -2.75 -2.10 -11.57
C ARG A 86 -2.69 -0.95 -10.59
N GLU A 87 -3.83 -0.58 -10.04
CA GLU A 87 -3.97 0.55 -9.11
C GLU A 87 -3.76 0.13 -7.65
N ARG A 88 -3.78 -1.18 -7.39
CA ARG A 88 -3.65 -1.74 -6.04
C ARG A 88 -2.24 -1.51 -5.48
N GLU A 89 -2.17 -1.40 -4.17
CA GLU A 89 -0.89 -1.46 -3.47
C GLU A 89 -0.14 -2.76 -3.79
N ILE A 90 1.16 -2.61 -4.05
CA ILE A 90 2.06 -3.70 -4.39
C ILE A 90 3.09 -3.82 -3.27
N VAL A 91 3.19 -5.02 -2.70
CA VAL A 91 4.25 -5.39 -1.75
C VAL A 91 5.36 -6.12 -2.50
N ALA A 92 6.61 -5.88 -2.13
CA ALA A 92 7.75 -6.57 -2.70
C ALA A 92 7.76 -8.05 -2.25
N TYR A 93 7.85 -8.99 -3.19
CA TYR A 93 7.80 -10.43 -2.89
C TYR A 93 8.94 -10.89 -1.98
N THR A 94 10.12 -10.25 -2.07
CA THR A 94 11.33 -10.61 -1.32
C THR A 94 11.19 -10.42 0.19
N ASP A 95 10.28 -9.55 0.59
CA ASP A 95 10.13 -9.16 1.99
C ASP A 95 9.03 -9.95 2.68
N VAL A 96 8.42 -10.93 1.98
CA VAL A 96 7.23 -11.64 2.42
C VAL A 96 7.56 -13.11 2.70
N GLU A 97 7.21 -13.57 3.90
CA GLU A 97 7.22 -14.98 4.25
C GLU A 97 5.92 -15.66 3.81
N PHE A 98 6.00 -16.84 3.19
CA PHE A 98 4.83 -17.58 2.71
C PHE A 98 4.50 -18.79 3.57
N PHE A 99 3.24 -18.92 3.98
CA PHE A 99 2.69 -20.09 4.67
C PHE A 99 1.59 -20.73 3.81
N ARG A 100 1.74 -22.02 3.49
CA ARG A 100 0.83 -22.72 2.58
C ARG A 100 -0.13 -23.66 3.29
N ILE A 101 -1.42 -23.50 2.98
CA ILE A 101 -2.48 -24.39 3.45
C ILE A 101 -2.93 -25.23 2.25
N LYS A 102 -2.51 -26.49 2.25
CA LYS A 102 -2.87 -27.44 1.19
C LYS A 102 -4.34 -27.84 1.28
N CYS A 103 -5.07 -27.62 0.21
CA CYS A 103 -6.47 -27.99 0.02
C CYS A 103 -6.61 -28.78 -1.29
N ASP A 104 -5.78 -29.81 -1.45
CA ASP A 104 -5.78 -30.70 -2.61
C ASP A 104 -6.69 -31.93 -2.40
N ASP A 105 -6.77 -32.82 -3.39
CA ASP A 105 -7.64 -34.00 -3.35
C ASP A 105 -7.31 -35.00 -2.22
N ASN A 106 -6.12 -34.88 -1.61
CA ASN A 106 -5.70 -35.70 -0.46
C ASN A 106 -5.93 -35.00 0.89
N SER A 107 -6.34 -33.72 0.88
CA SER A 107 -6.63 -32.98 2.10
C SER A 107 -7.98 -33.38 2.69
N ASN A 108 -7.99 -33.63 4.00
CA ASN A 108 -9.22 -33.73 4.79
C ASN A 108 -9.36 -32.56 5.77
N ILE A 109 -10.55 -32.39 6.34
CA ILE A 109 -10.87 -31.26 7.22
C ILE A 109 -9.92 -31.14 8.42
N GLU A 110 -9.53 -32.27 9.02
CA GLU A 110 -8.62 -32.35 10.17
C GLU A 110 -7.21 -31.87 9.79
N SER A 111 -6.69 -32.34 8.66
CA SER A 111 -5.37 -31.92 8.15
C SER A 111 -5.30 -30.42 7.85
N VAL A 112 -6.40 -29.85 7.33
CA VAL A 112 -6.53 -28.41 7.08
C VAL A 112 -6.57 -27.65 8.41
N HIS A 113 -7.36 -28.12 9.38
CA HIS A 113 -7.45 -27.51 10.72
C HIS A 113 -6.11 -27.51 11.44
N GLN A 114 -5.35 -28.61 11.38
CA GLN A 114 -4.01 -28.70 11.96
C GLN A 114 -3.06 -27.66 11.37
N ARG A 115 -3.12 -27.43 10.04
CA ARG A 115 -2.32 -26.38 9.38
C ARG A 115 -2.74 -24.97 9.81
N ILE A 116 -4.05 -24.72 9.89
CA ILE A 116 -4.60 -23.45 10.38
C ILE A 116 -4.15 -23.20 11.83
N ASN A 117 -4.21 -24.19 12.71
CA ASN A 117 -3.78 -24.07 14.09
C ASN A 117 -2.28 -23.75 14.19
N LYS A 118 -1.44 -24.43 13.41
CA LYS A 118 0.01 -24.13 13.32
C LYS A 118 0.26 -22.67 12.89
N LEU A 119 -0.49 -22.17 11.93
CA LEU A 119 -0.41 -20.77 11.50
C LEU A 119 -0.82 -19.81 12.62
N ILE A 120 -1.92 -20.09 13.31
CA ILE A 120 -2.40 -19.25 14.42
C ILE A 120 -1.37 -19.21 15.55
N ASP A 121 -0.79 -20.34 15.92
CA ASP A 121 0.25 -20.41 16.95
C ASP A 121 1.49 -19.60 16.55
N LYS A 122 1.88 -19.69 15.28
CA LYS A 122 2.96 -18.87 14.72
C LYS A 122 2.65 -17.38 14.81
N ILE A 123 1.46 -16.94 14.37
CA ILE A 123 1.04 -15.54 14.43
C ILE A 123 1.03 -15.03 15.89
N ARG A 124 0.48 -15.81 16.81
CA ARG A 124 0.49 -15.49 18.25
C ARG A 124 1.89 -15.41 18.82
N HIS A 125 2.82 -16.24 18.36
CA HIS A 125 4.23 -16.16 18.75
C HIS A 125 4.88 -14.89 18.20
N LEU A 126 4.67 -14.57 16.92
CA LEU A 126 5.18 -13.34 16.29
C LEU A 126 4.66 -12.08 17.00
N LYS A 127 3.38 -12.05 17.40
CA LYS A 127 2.78 -10.95 18.15
C LYS A 127 3.46 -10.70 19.52
N LYS A 128 4.03 -11.73 20.16
CA LYS A 128 4.75 -11.59 21.44
C LYS A 128 6.11 -10.89 21.30
N ASN A 129 6.56 -10.60 20.09
CA ASN A 129 7.79 -9.84 19.86
C ASN A 129 7.66 -8.42 20.44
N ARG A 130 8.69 -7.94 21.15
CA ARG A 130 8.72 -6.60 21.76
C ARG A 130 8.55 -5.44 20.76
N ASN A 131 8.84 -5.69 19.48
CA ASN A 131 8.71 -4.71 18.41
C ASN A 131 7.33 -4.72 17.73
N PHE A 132 6.39 -5.55 18.19
CA PHE A 132 5.03 -5.56 17.66
C PHE A 132 4.35 -4.21 17.87
N LYS A 133 3.80 -3.65 16.79
CA LYS A 133 3.00 -2.43 16.81
C LYS A 133 1.55 -2.81 16.55
N ALA A 134 0.67 -2.65 17.54
CA ALA A 134 -0.75 -2.92 17.39
C ALA A 134 -1.37 -2.06 16.28
N TYR A 135 -2.22 -2.67 15.45
CA TYR A 135 -3.01 -1.97 14.46
C TYR A 135 -4.23 -1.33 15.12
N SER A 136 -4.63 -0.18 14.59
CA SER A 136 -5.86 0.53 14.98
C SER A 136 -6.51 1.04 13.70
N TYR A 137 -7.70 0.51 13.38
CA TYR A 137 -8.46 0.92 12.20
C TYR A 137 -8.80 2.42 12.25
N GLN A 138 -9.11 2.93 13.44
CA GLN A 138 -9.43 4.35 13.65
C GLN A 138 -8.24 5.27 13.33
N ASP A 139 -7.02 4.77 13.55
CA ASP A 139 -5.79 5.54 13.33
C ASP A 139 -5.17 5.36 11.94
N GLU A 140 -5.69 4.46 11.10
CA GLU A 140 -5.07 4.09 9.81
C GLU A 140 -4.85 5.32 8.91
N PHE A 141 -5.77 6.27 8.96
CA PHE A 141 -5.72 7.51 8.17
C PHE A 141 -5.60 8.78 9.03
N SER A 142 -5.16 8.64 10.29
CA SER A 142 -5.08 9.75 11.23
C SER A 142 -3.90 10.67 10.91
N VAL A 143 -4.20 11.91 10.49
CA VAL A 143 -3.20 12.96 10.31
C VAL A 143 -2.59 13.37 11.65
N ASP A 144 -3.43 13.51 12.69
CA ASP A 144 -3.01 13.98 14.01
C ASP A 144 -2.01 13.02 14.67
N LYS A 145 -2.15 11.71 14.42
CA LYS A 145 -1.16 10.71 14.84
C LYS A 145 0.23 11.05 14.29
N TRP A 146 0.32 11.34 12.99
CA TRP A 146 1.60 11.65 12.35
C TRP A 146 2.13 13.02 12.77
N LEU A 147 1.26 14.03 12.88
CA LEU A 147 1.67 15.35 13.39
C LEU A 147 2.30 15.27 14.78
N LYS A 148 1.77 14.43 15.68
CA LYS A 148 2.37 14.18 17.00
C LYS A 148 3.74 13.51 16.93
N VAL A 149 3.95 12.63 15.94
CA VAL A 149 5.25 11.97 15.70
C VAL A 149 6.26 12.95 15.10
N GLY A 150 5.81 13.93 14.31
CA GLY A 150 6.63 14.99 13.73
C GLY A 150 7.48 14.59 12.51
N LYS A 151 7.46 13.31 12.15
CA LYS A 151 8.22 12.74 11.04
C LYS A 151 7.52 11.53 10.42
N LEU A 152 7.99 11.13 9.24
CA LEU A 152 7.46 9.98 8.52
C LEU A 152 8.55 9.21 7.78
N ARG A 153 8.56 7.87 7.91
CA ARG A 153 9.41 6.95 7.14
C ARG A 153 8.58 6.12 6.17
N ILE A 154 9.20 5.62 5.11
CA ILE A 154 8.56 4.63 4.22
C ILE A 154 8.12 3.39 5.00
N SER A 155 8.96 2.91 5.93
CA SER A 155 8.69 1.73 6.77
C SER A 155 7.50 1.89 7.72
N ASP A 156 7.00 3.12 7.92
CA ASP A 156 5.87 3.37 8.80
C ASP A 156 4.53 3.01 8.14
N GLY A 157 4.49 2.88 6.81
CA GLY A 157 3.28 2.47 6.08
C GLY A 157 2.10 3.43 6.23
N ALA A 158 2.36 4.72 6.49
CA ALA A 158 1.31 5.71 6.70
C ALA A 158 0.42 5.88 5.45
N LYS A 159 -0.89 5.95 5.69
CA LYS A 159 -1.90 6.15 4.66
C LYS A 159 -2.70 7.43 4.94
N PHE A 160 -3.07 8.11 3.88
CA PHE A 160 -3.86 9.35 3.94
C PHE A 160 -5.01 9.28 2.94
N ARG A 161 -6.21 9.75 3.32
CA ARG A 161 -7.39 9.65 2.45
C ARG A 161 -7.34 10.63 1.28
N THR A 162 -6.77 11.81 1.50
CA THR A 162 -6.82 12.90 0.52
C THR A 162 -5.50 13.65 0.42
N HIS A 163 -5.32 14.39 -0.67
CA HIS A 163 -4.22 15.35 -0.79
C HIS A 163 -4.26 16.38 0.34
N ALA A 164 -5.44 16.86 0.73
CA ALA A 164 -5.58 17.83 1.81
C ALA A 164 -5.06 17.27 3.14
N ASP A 165 -5.31 15.99 3.45
CA ASP A 165 -4.78 15.32 4.65
C ASP A 165 -3.24 15.25 4.63
N VAL A 166 -2.65 14.94 3.48
CA VAL A 166 -1.18 14.96 3.32
C VAL A 166 -0.63 16.37 3.48
N LEU A 167 -1.26 17.38 2.87
CA LEU A 167 -0.78 18.76 2.88
C LEU A 167 -0.85 19.40 4.27
N ARG A 168 -1.76 18.94 5.14
CA ARG A 168 -1.79 19.33 6.56
C ARG A 168 -0.52 18.96 7.31
N LEU A 169 0.16 17.87 6.94
CA LEU A 169 1.46 17.50 7.52
C LEU A 169 2.51 18.60 7.34
N PHE A 170 2.35 19.44 6.32
CA PHE A 170 3.27 20.53 5.97
C PHE A 170 2.68 21.91 6.29
N GLY A 171 1.71 21.98 7.21
CA GLY A 171 1.08 23.23 7.65
C GLY A 171 0.12 23.86 6.63
N LYS A 172 -0.27 23.14 5.57
CA LYS A 172 -1.19 23.66 4.56
C LYS A 172 -2.61 23.15 4.77
N ASN A 173 -3.48 24.04 5.24
CA ASN A 173 -4.88 23.73 5.56
C ASN A 173 -5.82 23.97 4.37
N PHE A 174 -5.80 23.08 3.39
CA PHE A 174 -6.77 23.11 2.29
C PHE A 174 -8.09 22.40 2.66
N THR A 175 -9.21 22.93 2.17
CA THR A 175 -10.50 22.21 2.20
C THR A 175 -10.53 21.10 1.16
N LEU A 176 -9.99 21.36 -0.03
CA LEU A 176 -9.87 20.42 -1.14
C LEU A 176 -8.60 20.74 -1.93
N HIS A 177 -7.92 19.70 -2.41
CA HIS A 177 -6.79 19.82 -3.32
C HIS A 177 -6.83 18.66 -4.32
N GLN A 178 -6.83 18.97 -5.62
CA GLN A 178 -6.92 17.95 -6.70
C GLN A 178 -5.76 18.03 -7.70
N ALA A 179 -4.91 19.07 -7.62
CA ALA A 179 -3.72 19.15 -8.45
C ALA A 179 -2.75 18.00 -8.15
N ALA A 180 -2.00 17.57 -9.17
CA ALA A 180 -1.04 16.48 -9.06
C ALA A 180 0.12 16.80 -8.11
N SER A 181 0.43 18.07 -7.87
CA SER A 181 1.46 18.49 -6.91
C SER A 181 1.08 19.77 -6.18
N SER A 182 1.77 20.04 -5.06
CA SER A 182 1.67 21.29 -4.30
C SER A 182 3.08 21.76 -3.88
N PRO A 183 3.56 22.94 -4.30
CA PRO A 183 4.90 23.42 -3.97
C PRO A 183 4.99 23.79 -2.48
N LEU A 184 5.94 23.25 -1.73
CA LEU A 184 6.17 23.64 -0.33
C LEU A 184 7.01 24.92 -0.25
N ASN A 185 8.04 25.01 -1.12
CA ASN A 185 8.88 26.18 -1.31
C ASN A 185 9.41 26.21 -2.77
N GLU A 186 10.42 27.03 -3.05
CA GLU A 186 11.02 27.13 -4.40
C GLU A 186 11.63 25.81 -4.87
N LYS A 187 12.24 25.02 -3.97
CA LYS A 187 13.01 23.81 -4.32
C LYS A 187 12.23 22.51 -4.15
N VAL A 188 11.21 22.49 -3.30
CA VAL A 188 10.53 21.25 -2.86
C VAL A 188 9.01 21.34 -3.08
N GLN A 189 8.41 20.24 -3.50
CA GLN A 189 6.97 20.06 -3.61
C GLN A 189 6.51 18.72 -3.01
N VAL A 190 5.21 18.63 -2.69
CA VAL A 190 4.53 17.35 -2.50
C VAL A 190 3.95 16.91 -3.84
N TRP A 191 4.18 15.66 -4.22
CA TRP A 191 3.71 15.10 -5.48
C TRP A 191 2.81 13.89 -5.23
N PHE A 192 1.68 13.83 -5.95
CA PHE A 192 0.62 12.82 -5.83
C PHE A 192 0.48 11.96 -7.10
N PRO A 193 1.51 11.19 -7.50
CA PRO A 193 1.45 10.42 -8.73
C PRO A 193 0.56 9.19 -8.63
N LYS A 194 -0.08 8.86 -9.74
CA LYS A 194 -0.45 7.48 -10.07
C LYS A 194 0.78 6.79 -10.64
N LEU A 195 1.42 5.88 -9.91
CA LEU A 195 2.65 5.18 -10.33
C LEU A 195 2.38 4.00 -11.27
N TYR A 196 1.45 4.20 -12.19
CA TYR A 196 1.02 3.26 -13.20
C TYR A 196 0.50 4.05 -14.42
N LYS A 197 0.41 3.38 -15.56
CA LYS A 197 -0.11 3.98 -16.80
C LYS A 197 -1.51 4.55 -16.59
N ASN A 198 -1.68 5.81 -16.96
CA ASN A 198 -2.94 6.51 -17.09
C ASN A 198 -3.04 7.15 -18.48
N ASN A 199 -4.08 7.95 -18.73
CA ASN A 199 -4.34 8.52 -20.06
C ASN A 199 -3.25 9.49 -20.52
N ASP A 200 -2.67 10.25 -19.61
CA ASP A 200 -1.72 11.33 -19.91
C ASP A 200 -0.26 10.91 -19.68
N TRP A 201 -0.03 9.91 -18.83
CA TRP A 201 1.30 9.49 -18.39
C TRP A 201 1.44 7.96 -18.29
N ILE A 202 2.57 7.47 -18.78
CA ILE A 202 3.08 6.14 -18.47
C ILE A 202 4.07 6.30 -17.32
N ASN A 203 3.56 6.18 -16.10
CA ASN A 203 4.39 6.22 -14.90
C ASN A 203 4.80 4.80 -14.49
N PHE A 204 6.03 4.66 -14.03
CA PHE A 204 6.60 3.42 -13.53
C PHE A 204 7.39 3.70 -12.25
N ILE A 205 7.36 2.73 -11.32
CA ILE A 205 8.27 2.68 -10.19
C ILE A 205 9.02 1.33 -10.21
N SER A 206 10.33 1.39 -9.99
CA SER A 206 11.19 0.20 -9.95
C SER A 206 10.75 -0.75 -8.82
N PRO A 207 11.02 -2.07 -8.94
CA PRO A 207 10.67 -3.03 -7.89
C PRO A 207 11.20 -2.69 -6.49
N ASP A 208 12.40 -2.09 -6.40
CA ASP A 208 13.02 -1.65 -5.15
C ASP A 208 12.53 -0.26 -4.66
N GLY A 209 11.62 0.35 -5.42
CA GLY A 209 11.02 1.65 -5.13
C GLY A 209 11.98 2.84 -5.25
N LYS A 210 13.19 2.65 -5.79
CA LYS A 210 14.22 3.70 -5.83
C LYS A 210 14.13 4.61 -7.05
N ILE A 211 13.59 4.12 -8.16
CA ILE A 211 13.50 4.85 -9.42
C ILE A 211 12.04 5.06 -9.77
N ILE A 212 11.68 6.30 -10.11
CA ILE A 212 10.40 6.62 -10.76
C ILE A 212 10.70 7.12 -12.16
N GLU A 213 9.99 6.58 -13.14
CA GLU A 213 10.05 6.99 -14.53
C GLU A 213 8.68 7.51 -14.95
N GLN A 214 8.65 8.62 -15.67
CA GLN A 214 7.44 9.17 -16.26
C GLN A 214 7.66 9.38 -17.74
N THR A 215 6.81 8.81 -18.57
CA THR A 215 6.74 9.12 -20.00
C THR A 215 5.41 9.77 -20.30
N ARG A 216 5.41 10.95 -20.93
CA ARG A 216 4.17 11.60 -21.34
C ARG A 216 3.58 10.88 -22.55
N VAL A 217 2.26 10.75 -22.57
CA VAL A 217 1.53 10.23 -23.72
C VAL A 217 1.19 11.39 -24.65
N GLY A 218 1.64 11.32 -25.91
CA GLY A 218 1.33 12.33 -26.92
C GLY A 218 2.44 13.36 -27.10
N ASN A 219 2.09 14.65 -27.01
CA ASN A 219 2.98 15.77 -27.35
C ASN A 219 3.98 16.10 -26.24
N ASP A 220 5.08 16.73 -26.66
CA ASP A 220 6.20 17.19 -25.84
C ASP A 220 5.76 18.03 -24.62
N MET A 221 6.54 17.92 -23.55
CA MET A 221 6.41 18.73 -22.35
C MET A 221 7.22 20.02 -22.46
N GLU A 222 6.58 21.13 -22.13
CA GLU A 222 7.32 22.32 -21.70
C GLU A 222 7.83 22.08 -20.27
N ILE A 223 9.10 21.70 -20.16
CA ILE A 223 9.71 21.41 -18.86
C ILE A 223 10.16 22.72 -18.22
N LYS A 224 9.42 23.13 -17.19
CA LYS A 224 9.88 24.14 -16.21
C LYS A 224 10.84 23.50 -15.22
N GLU A 225 11.38 24.31 -14.31
CA GLU A 225 12.21 23.84 -13.20
C GLU A 225 11.55 22.66 -12.46
N ILE A 226 12.26 21.51 -12.39
CA ILE A 226 11.79 20.29 -11.73
C ILE A 226 12.23 20.32 -10.27
N LYS A 227 11.26 20.38 -9.36
CA LYS A 227 11.48 20.41 -7.91
C LYS A 227 11.75 19.02 -7.34
N ASP A 228 12.53 18.97 -6.26
CA ASP A 228 12.58 17.78 -5.40
C ASP A 228 11.16 17.47 -4.90
N SER A 229 10.77 16.22 -4.98
CA SER A 229 9.38 15.81 -4.78
C SER A 229 9.26 14.83 -3.61
N ILE A 230 8.49 15.23 -2.61
CA ILE A 230 8.02 14.35 -1.54
C ILE A 230 6.84 13.56 -2.10
N VAL A 231 7.03 12.27 -2.36
CA VAL A 231 6.07 11.46 -3.12
C VAL A 231 5.07 10.77 -2.21
N PHE A 232 3.80 11.08 -2.42
CA PHE A 232 2.65 10.38 -1.84
C PHE A 232 1.85 9.74 -2.96
N ALA A 233 2.15 8.48 -3.26
CA ALA A 233 1.57 7.81 -4.42
C ALA A 233 0.10 7.44 -4.20
N HIS A 234 -0.73 7.65 -5.21
CA HIS A 234 -2.10 7.17 -5.28
C HIS A 234 -2.13 5.65 -5.33
N GLN A 235 -2.92 5.05 -4.44
CA GLN A 235 -3.11 3.60 -4.35
C GLN A 235 -4.57 3.28 -4.06
N GLU A 236 -5.00 2.10 -4.50
CA GLU A 236 -6.27 1.50 -4.09
C GLU A 236 -6.03 0.31 -3.15
N ASP A 237 -6.89 0.18 -2.15
CA ASP A 237 -6.97 -1.06 -1.38
C ASP A 237 -7.74 -2.14 -2.15
N VAL A 238 -7.81 -3.35 -1.58
CA VAL A 238 -8.55 -4.44 -2.22
C VAL A 238 -10.04 -4.12 -2.42
N LEU A 239 -10.65 -3.22 -1.63
CA LEU A 239 -12.04 -2.81 -1.76
C LEU A 239 -12.25 -1.65 -2.76
N GLY A 240 -11.17 -1.13 -3.36
CA GLY A 240 -11.21 0.01 -4.28
C GLY A 240 -11.25 1.36 -3.56
N ASN A 241 -10.94 1.41 -2.25
CA ASN A 241 -10.81 2.68 -1.56
C ASN A 241 -9.46 3.30 -1.90
N ILE A 242 -9.50 4.55 -2.33
CA ILE A 242 -8.30 5.33 -2.65
C ILE A 242 -7.64 5.82 -1.36
N TYR A 243 -6.31 5.80 -1.35
CA TYR A 243 -5.48 6.47 -0.37
C TYR A 243 -4.12 6.85 -0.97
N TYR A 244 -3.35 7.60 -0.19
CA TYR A 244 -2.02 8.06 -0.56
C TYR A 244 -1.01 7.59 0.48
N SER A 245 0.12 7.04 0.04
CA SER A 245 1.19 6.57 0.92
C SER A 245 2.54 7.14 0.53
N PHE A 246 3.37 7.40 1.54
CA PHE A 246 4.68 7.99 1.36
C PHE A 246 5.67 7.00 0.71
N LYS A 247 6.34 7.43 -0.37
CA LYS A 247 7.31 6.61 -1.12
C LYS A 247 8.75 7.10 -1.03
N GLY A 248 8.98 8.24 -0.37
CA GLY A 248 10.30 8.87 -0.23
C GLY A 248 10.35 10.27 -0.84
N VAL A 249 11.54 10.86 -0.78
CA VAL A 249 11.87 12.11 -1.47
C VAL A 249 12.66 11.78 -2.72
N PHE A 250 12.28 12.35 -3.85
CA PHE A 250 12.82 12.04 -5.16
C PHE A 250 13.37 13.29 -5.84
N ARG A 251 14.49 13.12 -6.53
CA ARG A 251 15.13 14.16 -7.34
C ARG A 251 15.19 13.72 -8.79
N CYS A 252 14.86 14.64 -9.70
CA CYS A 252 15.05 14.41 -11.13
C CYS A 252 16.56 14.33 -11.44
N THR A 253 16.99 13.25 -12.08
CA THR A 253 18.39 13.04 -12.48
C THR A 253 18.61 13.14 -13.98
N ARG A 254 17.59 12.82 -14.78
CA ARG A 254 17.56 13.13 -16.22
C ARG A 254 16.15 13.40 -16.69
N HIS A 255 16.02 14.25 -17.70
CA HIS A 255 14.77 14.42 -18.43
C HIS A 255 15.04 14.68 -19.91
N THR A 256 14.07 14.33 -20.73
CA THR A 256 13.94 14.71 -22.14
C THR A 256 12.61 15.44 -22.30
N GLU A 257 12.23 15.83 -23.52
CA GLU A 257 10.92 16.46 -23.79
C GLU A 257 9.73 15.57 -23.43
N ASN A 258 9.92 14.24 -23.35
CA ASN A 258 8.85 13.28 -23.12
C ASN A 258 9.07 12.36 -21.92
N GLU A 259 10.28 12.29 -21.37
CA GLU A 259 10.61 11.40 -20.27
C GLU A 259 11.25 12.13 -19.11
N ILE A 260 10.91 11.72 -17.88
CA ILE A 260 11.55 12.22 -16.66
C ILE A 260 11.90 11.03 -15.78
N TYR A 261 13.14 11.02 -15.29
CA TYR A 261 13.63 10.00 -14.38
C TYR A 261 14.01 10.63 -13.05
N TYR A 262 13.54 9.98 -11.99
CA TYR A 262 13.77 10.39 -10.63
C TYR A 262 14.46 9.30 -9.83
N GLU A 263 15.40 9.70 -8.99
CA GLU A 263 16.05 8.84 -8.01
C GLU A 263 15.61 9.22 -6.59
N ARG A 264 15.34 8.21 -5.76
CA ARG A 264 14.99 8.40 -4.36
C ARG A 264 16.24 8.84 -3.58
N ILE A 265 16.19 10.05 -3.04
CA ILE A 265 17.29 10.65 -2.25
C ILE A 265 17.06 10.55 -0.74
N ALA A 266 15.83 10.29 -0.28
CA ALA A 266 15.54 10.08 1.14
C ALA A 266 14.35 9.14 1.37
N THR A 267 14.37 8.43 2.50
CA THR A 267 13.31 7.50 2.95
C THR A 267 12.59 7.96 4.22
N GLU A 268 12.97 9.14 4.74
CA GLU A 268 12.40 9.79 5.92
C GLU A 268 12.27 11.29 5.64
N ILE A 269 11.26 11.93 6.23
CA ILE A 269 11.08 13.38 6.26
C ILE A 269 10.72 13.82 7.69
N ASN A 270 11.20 14.99 8.12
CA ASN A 270 10.65 15.69 9.28
C ASN A 270 9.75 16.81 8.78
N PHE A 271 8.58 16.96 9.39
CA PHE A 271 7.59 17.96 8.94
C PHE A 271 8.08 19.40 9.17
N SER A 272 8.81 19.63 10.26
CA SER A 272 9.40 20.92 10.63
C SER A 272 10.35 21.50 9.58
N ASP A 273 10.95 20.66 8.74
CA ASP A 273 11.89 21.08 7.69
C ASP A 273 11.19 21.87 6.57
N TYR A 274 9.85 21.77 6.50
CA TYR A 274 9.03 22.36 5.45
C TYR A 274 7.89 23.24 5.97
N GLU A 275 7.74 23.36 7.29
CA GLU A 275 6.83 24.34 7.86
C GLU A 275 7.34 25.73 7.50
N ASN A 276 6.59 26.42 6.63
CA ASN A 276 6.88 27.81 6.30
C ASN A 276 6.88 28.60 7.61
N LYS A 277 8.06 29.00 8.10
CA LYS A 277 8.18 30.13 9.01
C LYS A 277 7.45 31.26 8.30
N LYS A 278 6.31 31.69 8.86
CA LYS A 278 5.67 32.94 8.43
C LYS A 278 6.79 33.97 8.37
N ILE A 279 7.12 34.42 7.17
CA ILE A 279 7.89 35.65 7.01
C ILE A 279 7.01 36.68 7.70
N LYS A 280 7.52 37.20 8.83
CA LYS A 280 6.86 38.23 9.62
C LYS A 280 6.61 39.46 8.76
#